data_AF-A0A2E8JVM2-F1
#
_entry.id   AF-A0A2E8JVM2-F1
#
_cell.length_a   1.000
_cell.length_b   1.000
_cell.length_c   1.000
_cell.angle_alpha   90.00
_cell.angle_beta   90.00
_cell.angle_gamma   90.00
#
_symmetry.space_group_name_H-M   'P 1'
#
loop_
_entity.id
_entity.type
_entity.pdbx_description
1 polymer ?
#
loop_
_entity_poly.entity_id
_entity_poly.type
_entity_poly.pdbx_seq_one_letter_code
_entity_poly.pdbx_strand_id
1 'polypeptide(L)'
;MADGGASSFIMLVTALLISGSVSTILISEWAKVARAVENEERKSSGALGVSVDFAGDPMMVGFEDPAVGDDELTVYVLNSGIHEMSTTFELLVNGVEPSTITTSISPSGTDWLPGYLLEITASDSALAYTDGDDASLFFVGISESIQGYQHSATMNKEVRLSEI
;
A
#
# COMPACT_ATOMS: atom_id res chain seq x y z
N MET A 1 66.85 -8.11 35.70
CA MET A 1 65.80 -7.35 34.99
C MET A 1 65.61 -8.06 33.66
N ALA A 2 64.70 -9.03 33.64
CA ALA A 2 64.56 -9.97 32.53
C ALA A 2 63.72 -9.36 31.41
N ASP A 3 64.31 -9.33 30.23
CA ASP A 3 63.71 -9.40 28.89
C ASP A 3 62.17 -9.26 28.80
N GLY A 4 61.69 -8.01 28.84
CA GLY A 4 60.31 -7.66 28.49
C GLY A 4 60.08 -7.50 26.98
N GLY A 5 61.10 -7.69 26.14
CA GLY A 5 61.03 -7.43 24.70
C GLY A 5 60.21 -8.47 23.96
N ALA A 6 60.52 -9.76 24.13
CA ALA A 6 59.85 -10.86 23.43
C ALA A 6 58.35 -10.98 23.80
N SER A 7 58.01 -10.82 25.09
CA SER A 7 56.62 -10.85 25.55
C SER A 7 55.79 -9.67 24.98
N SER A 8 56.39 -8.48 24.90
CA SER A 8 55.75 -7.31 24.29
C SER A 8 55.49 -7.49 22.79
N PHE A 9 56.42 -8.10 22.05
CA PHE A 9 56.22 -8.43 20.63
C PHE A 9 55.13 -9.49 20.41
N ILE A 10 55.07 -10.52 21.24
CA ILE A 10 54.00 -11.54 21.16
C ILE A 10 52.63 -10.92 21.45
N MET A 11 52.53 -10.06 22.47
CA MET A 11 51.28 -9.34 22.77
C MET A 11 50.88 -8.37 21.64
N LEU A 12 51.85 -7.68 21.02
CA LEU A 12 51.59 -6.82 19.87
C LEU A 12 51.04 -7.61 18.68
N VAL A 13 51.68 -8.73 18.33
CA VAL A 13 51.30 -9.54 17.17
C VAL A 13 49.92 -10.18 17.39
N THR A 14 49.65 -10.69 18.60
CA THR A 14 48.34 -11.26 18.94
C THR A 14 47.24 -10.19 18.96
N ALA A 15 47.51 -9.00 19.51
CA ALA A 15 46.59 -7.87 19.47
C ALA A 15 46.30 -7.41 18.04
N LEU A 16 47.32 -7.37 17.16
CA LEU A 16 47.14 -7.01 15.75
C LEU A 16 46.33 -8.05 14.98
N LEU A 17 46.56 -9.34 15.23
CA LEU A 17 45.81 -10.42 14.60
C LEU A 17 44.35 -10.36 15.02
N ILE A 18 44.07 -10.24 16.32
CA ILE A 18 42.71 -10.12 16.85
C ILE A 18 42.05 -8.85 16.29
N SER A 19 42.75 -7.71 16.30
CA SER A 19 42.25 -6.46 15.73
C SER A 19 41.92 -6.62 14.24
N GLY A 20 42.80 -7.25 13.45
CA GLY A 20 42.58 -7.47 12.02
C GLY A 20 41.35 -8.34 11.75
N SER A 21 41.19 -9.45 12.48
CA SER A 21 40.03 -10.33 12.35
C SER A 21 38.72 -9.67 12.80
N VAL A 22 38.75 -8.87 13.86
CA VAL A 22 37.56 -8.13 14.32
C VAL A 22 37.20 -7.03 13.33
N SER A 23 38.17 -6.32 12.75
CA SER A 23 37.93 -5.29 11.75
C SER A 23 37.24 -5.83 10.50
N THR A 24 37.63 -7.00 9.99
CA THR A 24 36.99 -7.57 8.79
C THR A 24 35.54 -7.96 9.06
N ILE A 25 35.26 -8.57 10.23
CA ILE A 25 33.89 -8.89 10.65
C ILE A 25 33.07 -7.61 10.78
N LEU A 26 33.60 -6.60 11.48
CA LEU A 26 32.91 -5.34 11.71
C LEU A 26 32.57 -4.63 10.39
N ILE A 27 33.51 -4.58 9.44
CA ILE A 27 33.27 -4.02 8.11
C ILE A 27 32.16 -4.80 7.39
N SER A 28 32.17 -6.13 7.48
CA SER A 28 31.15 -6.94 6.83
C SER A 28 29.75 -6.71 7.41
N GLU A 29 29.63 -6.55 8.73
CA GLU A 29 28.34 -6.26 9.38
C GLU A 29 27.85 -4.86 9.05
N TRP A 30 28.72 -3.85 9.09
CA TRP A 30 28.36 -2.49 8.65
C TRP A 30 27.91 -2.44 7.19
N ALA A 31 28.54 -3.22 6.31
CA ALA A 31 28.11 -3.32 4.91
C ALA A 31 26.69 -3.92 4.77
N LYS A 32 26.32 -4.89 5.61
CA LYS A 32 24.95 -5.43 5.63
C LYS A 32 23.96 -4.39 6.14
N VAL A 33 24.28 -3.69 7.22
CA VAL A 33 23.44 -2.61 7.78
C VAL A 33 23.23 -1.51 6.75
N ALA A 34 24.29 -1.05 6.09
CA ALA A 34 24.19 -0.02 5.05
C ALA A 34 23.27 -0.45 3.90
N ARG A 35 23.39 -1.69 3.42
CA ARG A 35 22.49 -2.23 2.38
C ARG A 35 21.05 -2.35 2.86
N ALA A 36 20.83 -2.73 4.11
CA ALA A 36 19.49 -2.81 4.69
C ALA A 36 18.83 -1.42 4.75
N VAL A 37 19.57 -0.40 5.19
CA VAL A 37 19.10 0.99 5.22
C VAL A 37 18.78 1.49 3.82
N GLU A 38 19.67 1.29 2.85
CA GLU A 38 19.43 1.70 1.46
C GLU A 38 18.19 1.04 0.85
N ASN A 39 17.97 -0.24 1.17
CA ASN A 39 16.79 -0.96 0.71
C ASN A 39 15.49 -0.43 1.34
N GLU A 40 15.53 -0.08 2.62
CA GLU A 40 14.38 0.51 3.31
C GLU A 40 14.09 1.94 2.81
N GLU A 41 15.12 2.74 2.54
CA GLU A 41 14.96 4.06 1.92
C GLU A 41 14.30 3.95 0.54
N ARG A 42 14.73 3.01 -0.29
CA ARG A 42 14.12 2.74 -1.60
C ARG A 42 12.64 2.34 -1.48
N LYS A 43 12.34 1.41 -0.57
CA LYS A 43 10.97 0.99 -0.28
C LYS A 43 10.11 2.15 0.24
N SER A 44 10.62 2.93 1.19
CA SER A 44 9.88 4.06 1.77
C SER A 44 9.63 5.16 0.74
N SER A 45 10.58 5.40 -0.17
CA SER A 45 10.43 6.39 -1.24
C SER A 45 9.28 6.02 -2.19
N GLY A 46 9.17 4.74 -2.58
CA GLY A 46 8.07 4.24 -3.41
C GLY A 46 6.69 4.43 -2.75
N ALA A 47 6.59 4.22 -1.44
CA ALA A 47 5.35 4.38 -0.70
C ALA A 47 4.80 5.82 -0.71
N LEU A 48 5.66 6.84 -0.73
CA LEU A 48 5.23 8.25 -0.72
C LEU A 48 4.48 8.67 -1.99
N GLY A 49 4.62 7.92 -3.08
CA GLY A 49 3.98 8.20 -4.36
C GLY A 49 2.66 7.46 -4.59
N VAL A 50 2.22 6.62 -3.65
CA VAL A 50 1.03 5.78 -3.78
C VAL A 50 -0.09 6.37 -2.93
N SER A 51 -1.19 6.76 -3.58
CA SER A 51 -2.32 7.42 -2.93
C SER A 51 -3.58 7.20 -3.74
N VAL A 52 -4.70 7.06 -3.05
CA VAL A 52 -6.05 6.99 -3.63
C VAL A 52 -6.95 7.99 -2.93
N ASP A 53 -7.95 8.49 -3.64
CA ASP A 53 -8.96 9.39 -3.06
C ASP A 53 -10.35 9.05 -3.62
N PHE A 54 -11.38 9.44 -2.89
CA PHE A 54 -12.76 9.31 -3.36
C PHE A 54 -13.04 10.35 -4.45
N ALA A 55 -13.64 9.92 -5.55
CA ALA A 55 -14.06 10.81 -6.63
C ALA A 55 -15.59 10.90 -6.70
N GLY A 56 -16.11 12.11 -6.86
CA GLY A 56 -17.54 12.38 -6.93
C GLY A 56 -18.05 13.22 -5.76
N ASP A 57 -19.37 13.36 -5.65
CA ASP A 57 -20.02 14.04 -4.52
C ASP A 57 -20.36 12.99 -3.44
N PRO A 58 -19.72 13.04 -2.26
CA PRO A 58 -20.04 12.12 -1.16
C PRO A 58 -21.49 12.24 -0.68
N MET A 59 -22.20 13.34 -0.97
CA MET A 59 -23.58 13.54 -0.53
C MET A 59 -24.64 13.02 -1.52
N MET A 60 -24.22 12.49 -2.67
CA MET A 60 -25.09 12.01 -3.74
C MET A 60 -24.44 10.83 -4.45
N VAL A 61 -24.18 9.76 -3.69
CA VAL A 61 -23.64 8.52 -4.26
C VAL A 61 -24.77 7.65 -4.75
N GLY A 62 -24.66 7.24 -6.01
CA GLY A 62 -25.66 6.44 -6.68
C GLY A 62 -25.80 5.03 -6.14
N PHE A 63 -27.03 4.61 -5.87
CA PHE A 63 -27.36 3.19 -5.77
C PHE A 63 -28.61 2.86 -6.58
N GLU A 64 -28.70 1.62 -7.05
CA GLU A 64 -29.87 1.06 -7.72
C GLU A 64 -30.46 -0.06 -6.84
N ASP A 65 -31.78 -0.01 -6.58
CA ASP A 65 -32.57 -1.11 -5.97
C ASP A 65 -33.26 -1.88 -7.12
N PRO A 66 -32.64 -2.94 -7.67
CA PRO A 66 -33.32 -3.76 -8.63
C PRO A 66 -34.49 -4.48 -7.94
N ALA A 67 -35.72 -4.21 -8.41
CA ALA A 67 -36.95 -4.86 -7.94
C ALA A 67 -36.90 -6.42 -7.89
N VAL A 68 -35.89 -7.02 -8.53
CA VAL A 68 -35.48 -8.42 -8.38
C VAL A 68 -33.94 -8.50 -8.37
N GLY A 69 -33.29 -8.32 -7.23
CA GLY A 69 -31.84 -8.44 -7.12
C GLY A 69 -31.27 -7.97 -5.79
N ASP A 70 -29.95 -7.84 -5.77
CA ASP A 70 -29.15 -7.28 -4.69
C ASP A 70 -28.88 -5.80 -5.02
N ASP A 71 -28.92 -4.89 -4.05
CA ASP A 71 -28.67 -3.45 -4.30
C ASP A 71 -27.29 -3.24 -4.93
N GLU A 72 -27.22 -2.40 -5.96
CA GLU A 72 -25.97 -2.06 -6.66
C GLU A 72 -25.49 -0.67 -6.27
N LEU A 73 -24.33 -0.59 -5.62
CA LEU A 73 -23.66 0.65 -5.24
C LEU A 73 -22.52 0.95 -6.23
N THR A 74 -22.54 2.15 -6.83
CA THR A 74 -21.46 2.58 -7.75
C THR A 74 -20.61 3.68 -7.12
N VAL A 75 -19.29 3.45 -7.03
CA VAL A 75 -18.32 4.39 -6.45
C VAL A 75 -17.13 4.58 -7.37
N TYR A 76 -16.51 5.77 -7.30
CA TYR A 76 -15.33 6.10 -8.09
C TYR A 76 -14.14 6.36 -7.19
N VAL A 77 -13.03 5.67 -7.47
CA VAL A 77 -11.76 5.82 -6.75
C VAL A 77 -10.73 6.42 -7.69
N LEU A 78 -10.20 7.58 -7.32
CA LEU A 78 -9.14 8.26 -8.05
C LEU A 78 -7.79 7.74 -7.60
N ASN A 79 -6.93 7.39 -8.57
CA ASN A 79 -5.50 7.32 -8.32
C ASN A 79 -4.95 8.75 -8.17
N SER A 80 -4.84 9.23 -6.93
CA SER A 80 -4.34 10.57 -6.60
C SER A 80 -2.82 10.63 -6.44
N GLY A 81 -2.15 9.48 -6.56
CA GLY A 81 -0.69 9.35 -6.48
C GLY A 81 0.03 9.68 -7.80
N ILE A 82 1.28 9.24 -7.87
CA ILE A 82 2.18 9.40 -9.04
C ILE A 82 2.60 8.05 -9.64
N HIS A 83 2.13 6.95 -9.07
CA HIS A 83 2.41 5.59 -9.53
C HIS A 83 1.12 4.89 -9.96
N GLU A 84 1.25 3.92 -10.86
CA GLU A 84 0.14 3.08 -11.29
C GLU A 84 -0.36 2.19 -10.17
N MET A 85 -1.68 2.06 -10.09
CA MET A 85 -2.37 1.22 -9.13
C MET A 85 -2.79 -0.10 -9.79
N SER A 86 -2.81 -1.18 -9.00
CA SER A 86 -3.31 -2.47 -9.44
C SER A 86 -4.83 -2.53 -9.38
N THR A 87 -5.43 -3.40 -10.18
CA THR A 87 -6.87 -3.74 -10.09
C THR A 87 -7.18 -4.76 -8.99
N THR A 88 -6.16 -5.20 -8.24
CA THR A 88 -6.35 -5.97 -7.01
C THR A 88 -6.56 -5.01 -5.85
N PHE A 89 -7.71 -5.07 -5.19
CA PHE A 89 -8.07 -4.22 -4.06
C PHE A 89 -9.07 -4.94 -3.15
N GLU A 90 -9.37 -4.32 -2.01
CA GLU A 90 -10.44 -4.70 -1.11
C GLU A 90 -11.36 -3.51 -0.89
N LEU A 91 -12.68 -3.72 -0.95
CA LEU A 91 -13.71 -2.74 -0.66
C LEU A 91 -14.65 -3.33 0.39
N LEU A 92 -14.86 -2.60 1.47
CA LEU A 92 -15.86 -2.89 2.49
C LEU A 92 -16.89 -1.76 2.51
N VAL A 93 -18.16 -2.14 2.51
CA VAL A 93 -19.30 -1.23 2.65
C VAL A 93 -19.95 -1.53 3.99
N ASN A 94 -20.02 -0.54 4.89
CA ASN A 94 -20.43 -0.70 6.28
C ASN A 94 -19.67 -1.83 7.03
N GLY A 95 -18.42 -2.09 6.62
CA GLY A 95 -17.58 -3.14 7.19
C GLY A 95 -17.87 -4.56 6.66
N VAL A 96 -18.71 -4.69 5.64
CA VAL A 96 -19.03 -5.96 4.97
C VAL A 96 -18.44 -5.95 3.56
N GLU A 97 -17.82 -7.06 3.16
CA GLU A 97 -17.34 -7.26 1.79
C GLU A 97 -18.53 -7.58 0.87
N PRO A 98 -18.76 -6.82 -0.21
CA PRO A 98 -19.85 -7.10 -1.15
C PRO A 98 -19.67 -8.44 -1.86
N SER A 99 -20.76 -9.17 -2.08
CA SER A 99 -20.76 -10.48 -2.76
C SER A 99 -20.20 -10.45 -4.17
N THR A 100 -20.47 -9.37 -4.91
CA THR A 100 -20.06 -9.18 -6.29
C THR A 100 -19.46 -7.79 -6.46
N ILE A 101 -18.31 -7.75 -7.11
CA ILE A 101 -17.63 -6.51 -7.48
C ILE A 101 -17.30 -6.57 -8.97
N THR A 102 -17.72 -5.54 -9.70
CA THR A 102 -17.29 -5.29 -11.07
C THR A 102 -16.57 -3.97 -11.15
N THR A 103 -15.58 -3.87 -12.03
CA THR A 103 -14.76 -2.66 -12.15
C THR A 103 -14.50 -2.26 -13.58
N SER A 104 -14.42 -0.96 -13.80
CA SER A 104 -13.96 -0.35 -15.05
C SER A 104 -12.92 0.73 -14.74
N ILE A 105 -12.01 1.00 -15.68
CA ILE A 105 -11.05 2.11 -15.55
C ILE A 105 -11.36 3.17 -16.60
N SER A 106 -11.48 4.42 -16.17
CA SER A 106 -11.67 5.57 -17.06
C SER A 106 -10.45 6.50 -17.01
N PRO A 107 -9.93 6.98 -18.17
CA PRO A 107 -10.49 6.88 -19.52
C PRO A 107 -9.93 5.73 -20.39
N SER A 108 -8.95 4.95 -19.93
CA SER A 108 -8.18 4.00 -20.77
C SER A 108 -8.57 2.52 -20.66
N GLY A 109 -9.45 2.12 -19.74
CA GLY A 109 -10.01 0.77 -19.63
C GLY A 109 -9.11 -0.30 -19.00
N THR A 110 -7.78 -0.23 -19.13
CA THR A 110 -6.88 -1.33 -18.67
C THR A 110 -5.96 -0.96 -17.51
N ASP A 111 -5.35 0.22 -17.56
CA ASP A 111 -4.24 0.59 -16.66
C ASP A 111 -4.71 1.71 -15.73
N TRP A 112 -4.67 1.51 -14.41
CA TRP A 112 -5.12 2.50 -13.44
C TRP A 112 -4.01 3.52 -13.14
N LEU A 113 -3.72 4.34 -14.14
CA LEU A 113 -2.66 5.35 -14.12
C LEU A 113 -3.00 6.54 -13.18
N PRO A 114 -1.99 7.33 -12.78
CA PRO A 114 -2.21 8.58 -12.05
C PRO A 114 -3.26 9.49 -12.70
N GLY A 115 -4.23 9.93 -11.91
CA GLY A 115 -5.35 10.75 -12.35
C GLY A 115 -6.51 9.97 -12.98
N TYR A 116 -6.42 8.64 -13.09
CA TYR A 116 -7.50 7.82 -13.64
C TYR A 116 -8.43 7.33 -12.54
N LEU A 117 -9.65 7.01 -12.95
CA LEU A 117 -10.73 6.58 -12.07
C LEU A 117 -10.92 5.08 -12.20
N LEU A 118 -10.96 4.39 -11.07
CA LEU A 118 -11.51 3.07 -10.93
C LEU A 118 -12.99 3.22 -10.56
N GLU A 119 -13.86 2.87 -11.48
CA GLU A 119 -15.29 2.70 -11.22
C GLU A 119 -15.49 1.31 -10.63
N ILE A 120 -16.19 1.25 -9.50
CA ILE A 120 -16.50 0.02 -8.79
C ILE A 120 -18.00 -0.04 -8.62
N THR A 121 -18.62 -1.08 -9.17
CA THR A 121 -20.02 -1.43 -8.89
C THR A 121 -20.03 -2.65 -7.99
N ALA A 122 -20.49 -2.45 -6.76
CA ALA A 122 -20.59 -3.46 -5.72
C ALA A 122 -22.05 -3.88 -5.53
N SER A 123 -22.31 -5.18 -5.44
CA SER A 123 -23.65 -5.74 -5.27
C SER A 123 -23.66 -6.79 -4.16
N ASP A 124 -24.64 -6.69 -3.25
CA ASP A 124 -24.84 -7.66 -2.17
C ASP A 124 -26.24 -7.58 -1.56
N SER A 125 -26.87 -8.72 -1.32
CA SER A 125 -28.19 -8.83 -0.66
C SER A 125 -28.29 -8.20 0.74
N ALA A 126 -27.17 -7.96 1.40
CA ALA A 126 -27.07 -7.30 2.71
C ALA A 126 -27.04 -5.77 2.59
N LEU A 127 -26.79 -5.24 1.40
CA LEU A 127 -27.02 -3.84 1.06
C LEU A 127 -28.53 -3.73 0.79
N ALA A 128 -29.25 -3.18 1.76
CA ALA A 128 -30.69 -2.96 1.69
C ALA A 128 -30.93 -1.49 2.05
N TYR A 129 -30.59 -0.62 1.12
CA TYR A 129 -30.57 0.83 1.28
C TYR A 129 -31.87 1.47 0.82
N THR A 130 -32.14 2.63 1.39
CA THR A 130 -33.21 3.54 0.98
C THR A 130 -32.64 4.90 0.62
N ASP A 131 -33.37 5.65 -0.20
CA ASP A 131 -32.95 6.99 -0.61
C ASP A 131 -32.62 7.87 0.61
N GLY A 132 -31.41 8.42 0.60
CA GLY A 132 -30.89 9.27 1.67
C GLY A 132 -30.25 8.54 2.85
N ASP A 133 -30.06 7.22 2.80
CA ASP A 133 -29.26 6.48 3.78
C ASP A 133 -27.77 6.84 3.71
N ASP A 134 -27.06 6.65 4.83
CA ASP A 134 -25.63 6.85 4.91
C ASP A 134 -24.89 5.50 4.90
N ALA A 135 -23.76 5.42 4.20
CA ALA A 135 -22.89 4.25 4.12
C ALA A 135 -21.42 4.64 4.38
N SER A 136 -20.68 3.76 5.06
CA SER A 136 -19.25 3.89 5.28
C SER A 136 -18.49 3.02 4.27
N LEU A 137 -17.66 3.65 3.45
CA LEU A 137 -16.79 3.01 2.49
C LEU A 137 -15.38 2.90 3.06
N PHE A 138 -14.84 1.70 3.07
CA PHE A 138 -13.43 1.46 3.35
C PHE A 138 -12.80 0.73 2.18
N PHE A 139 -11.76 1.31 1.60
CA PHE A 139 -11.08 0.75 0.44
C PHE A 139 -9.59 0.66 0.69
N VAL A 140 -8.99 -0.46 0.25
CA VAL A 140 -7.56 -0.71 0.29
C VAL A 140 -7.12 -1.14 -1.11
N GLY A 141 -6.37 -0.28 -1.80
CA GLY A 141 -5.75 -0.59 -3.07
C GLY A 141 -4.26 -0.90 -2.89
N ILE A 142 -3.67 -1.63 -3.83
CA ILE A 142 -2.22 -1.82 -3.93
C ILE A 142 -1.67 -1.23 -5.22
N SER A 143 -0.44 -0.75 -5.19
CA SER A 143 0.26 -0.32 -6.39
C SER A 143 0.69 -1.50 -7.26
N GLU A 144 0.95 -1.22 -8.53
CA GLU A 144 1.85 -2.06 -9.31
C GLU A 144 3.28 -2.04 -8.71
N SER A 145 4.15 -2.94 -9.17
CA SER A 145 5.50 -3.09 -8.60
C SER A 145 6.36 -1.84 -8.86
N ILE A 146 6.70 -1.12 -7.79
CA ILE A 146 7.61 0.03 -7.78
C ILE A 146 8.94 -0.42 -7.20
N GLN A 147 9.98 -0.48 -8.04
CA GLN A 147 11.31 -0.94 -7.63
C GLN A 147 11.33 -2.33 -6.96
N GLY A 148 10.39 -3.21 -7.35
CA GLY A 148 10.27 -4.56 -6.79
C GLY A 148 9.39 -4.66 -5.53
N TYR A 149 8.76 -3.56 -5.11
CA TYR A 149 7.84 -3.51 -3.97
C TYR A 149 6.44 -3.08 -4.38
N GLN A 150 5.43 -3.59 -3.69
CA GLN A 150 4.06 -3.08 -3.77
C GLN A 150 3.76 -2.31 -2.49
N HIS A 151 2.97 -1.25 -2.63
CA HIS A 151 2.57 -0.39 -1.53
C HIS A 151 1.05 -0.26 -1.53
N SER A 152 0.46 -0.17 -0.35
CA SER A 152 -0.98 0.02 -0.22
C SER A 152 -1.33 1.49 -0.08
N ALA A 153 -2.51 1.86 -0.54
CA ALA A 153 -3.17 3.11 -0.19
C ALA A 153 -4.60 2.81 0.27
N THR A 154 -5.06 3.57 1.25
CA THR A 154 -6.35 3.36 1.89
C THR A 154 -7.21 4.61 1.82
N MET A 155 -8.50 4.45 1.57
CA MET A 155 -9.48 5.52 1.77
C MET A 155 -10.59 5.05 2.71
N ASN A 156 -11.07 5.96 3.56
CA ASN A 156 -12.25 5.76 4.38
C ASN A 156 -13.16 6.98 4.18
N LYS A 157 -14.41 6.73 3.77
CA LYS A 157 -15.34 7.80 3.43
C LYS A 157 -16.76 7.44 3.86
N GLU A 158 -17.40 8.36 4.57
CA GLU A 158 -18.86 8.32 4.74
C GLU A 158 -19.51 8.98 3.53
N VAL A 159 -20.51 8.32 2.98
CA VAL A 159 -21.26 8.77 1.82
C VAL A 159 -22.76 8.69 2.10
N ARG A 160 -23.51 9.63 1.52
CA ARG A 160 -24.95 9.59 1.49
C ARG A 160 -25.42 9.04 0.15
N LEU A 161 -26.30 8.06 0.21
CA LEU A 161 -26.83 7.34 -0.92
C LEU A 161 -28.04 8.07 -1.50
N SER A 162 -28.14 8.05 -2.81
CA SER A 162 -29.27 8.55 -3.58
C SER A 162 -29.69 7.51 -4.59
N GLU A 163 -30.98 7.17 -4.60
CA GLU A 163 -31.56 6.21 -5.56
C GLU A 163 -31.52 6.83 -6.97
N ILE A 164 -31.06 6.07 -7.97
CA ILE A 164 -30.96 6.53 -9.38
C ILE A 164 -32.01 5.85 -10.27
#